data_AF-A0A0L6JV12-F1
#
_entry.id   AF-A0A0L6JV12-F1
#
_cell.length_a   1.000
_cell.length_b   1.000
_cell.length_c   1.000
_cell.angle_alpha   90.00
_cell.angle_beta   90.00
_cell.angle_gamma   90.00
#
_symmetry.space_group_name_H-M   'P 1'
#
loop_
_entity.id
_entity.type
_entity.pdbx_description
1 polymer ?
#
loop_
_entity_poly.entity_id
_entity_poly.type
_entity_poly.pdbx_seq_one_letter_code
_entity_poly.pdbx_strand_id
1 'polypeptide(L)'
;MTNLWIEEFEKLSISEQNMFRKCVNSILAKTFTISETYDEDTGMMKSNPEYRFIDRNFEIINTYLSYAGWNLLKDRNLGVIYIESEYEYNRLHLNSITTLFIYTLRLLYDEEREKLTLRSTIPVTTYDVVSRLMTFNTLKRKPSDKDLSDTFKLLSRFNIIQKLSGDWTEPDCKLIIFPSILMVLPNDSIGRIFSSLQEDLASDLQPNGDERNEIDETYEIGETYENDDVDDIDPDVIRGEENQ
;
A
#
# COMPACT_ATOMS: atom_id res chain seq x y z
N MET A 1 -31.02 -13.79 -9.91
CA MET A 1 -29.68 -13.80 -10.53
C MET A 1 -28.98 -15.02 -9.99
N THR A 2 -28.47 -15.88 -10.87
CA THR A 2 -27.83 -17.15 -10.49
C THR A 2 -26.49 -16.89 -9.81
N ASN A 3 -26.03 -17.81 -8.94
CA ASN A 3 -24.77 -17.71 -8.20
C ASN A 3 -23.55 -17.98 -9.09
N LEU A 4 -23.40 -17.19 -10.16
CA LEU A 4 -22.49 -17.43 -11.28
C LEU A 4 -21.03 -17.65 -10.82
N TRP A 5 -20.56 -16.88 -9.83
CA TRP A 5 -19.19 -17.04 -9.33
C TRP A 5 -18.97 -18.34 -8.55
N ILE A 6 -19.99 -18.88 -7.87
CA ILE A 6 -19.87 -20.15 -7.12
C ILE A 6 -19.72 -21.31 -8.12
N GLU A 7 -20.56 -21.35 -9.15
CA GLU A 7 -20.50 -22.35 -10.20
C GLU A 7 -19.16 -22.31 -10.97
N GLU A 8 -18.62 -21.12 -11.25
CA GLU A 8 -17.28 -21.00 -11.83
C GLU A 8 -16.15 -21.35 -10.85
N PHE A 9 -16.34 -21.12 -9.54
CA PHE A 9 -15.35 -21.48 -8.51
C PHE A 9 -15.23 -22.99 -8.34
N GLU A 10 -16.35 -23.71 -8.33
CA GLU A 10 -16.40 -25.17 -8.19
C GLU A 10 -15.79 -25.89 -9.39
N LYS A 11 -15.75 -25.25 -10.58
CA LYS A 11 -15.05 -25.76 -11.77
C LYS A 11 -13.53 -25.64 -11.69
N LEU A 12 -12.99 -24.79 -10.81
CA LEU A 12 -11.54 -24.67 -10.59
C LEU A 12 -11.01 -25.92 -9.88
N SER A 13 -9.81 -26.37 -10.27
CA SER A 13 -9.11 -27.44 -9.54
C SER A 13 -8.81 -27.02 -8.09
N ILE A 14 -8.62 -27.98 -7.18
CA ILE A 14 -8.33 -27.70 -5.75
C ILE A 14 -7.13 -26.74 -5.59
N SER A 15 -6.10 -26.90 -6.44
CA SER A 15 -4.93 -26.01 -6.47
C SER A 15 -5.30 -24.58 -6.89
N GLU A 16 -6.16 -24.43 -7.90
CA GLU A 16 -6.64 -23.13 -8.37
C GLU A 16 -7.63 -22.47 -7.39
N GLN A 17 -8.47 -23.24 -6.70
CA GLN A 17 -9.30 -22.71 -5.61
C GLN A 17 -8.44 -22.16 -4.46
N ASN A 18 -7.36 -22.85 -4.11
CA ASN A 18 -6.39 -22.35 -3.12
C ASN A 18 -5.65 -21.11 -3.63
N MET A 19 -5.27 -21.09 -4.91
CA MET A 19 -4.66 -19.92 -5.54
C MET A 19 -5.63 -18.73 -5.59
N PHE A 20 -6.91 -18.94 -5.84
CA PHE A 20 -7.97 -17.92 -5.78
C PHE A 20 -8.05 -17.31 -4.38
N ARG A 21 -8.20 -18.15 -3.34
CA ARG A 21 -8.24 -17.69 -1.93
C ARG A 21 -6.99 -16.87 -1.58
N LYS A 22 -5.81 -17.32 -2.02
CA LYS A 22 -4.55 -16.59 -1.85
C LYS A 22 -4.54 -15.25 -2.58
N CYS A 23 -4.94 -15.20 -3.85
CA CYS A 23 -4.96 -13.99 -4.66
C CYS A 23 -5.92 -12.94 -4.10
N VAL A 24 -7.13 -13.34 -3.69
CA VAL A 24 -8.11 -12.47 -3.04
C VAL A 24 -7.55 -11.85 -1.76
N ASN A 25 -6.94 -12.65 -0.88
CA ASN A 25 -6.32 -12.13 0.35
C ASN A 25 -5.11 -11.22 0.05
N SER A 26 -4.27 -11.60 -0.92
CA SER A 26 -3.08 -10.84 -1.33
C SER A 26 -3.45 -9.46 -1.88
N ILE A 27 -4.46 -9.38 -2.76
CA ILE A 27 -4.87 -8.10 -3.36
C ILE A 27 -5.63 -7.21 -2.35
N LEU A 28 -6.45 -7.78 -1.46
CA LEU A 28 -7.06 -7.03 -0.36
C LEU A 28 -6.02 -6.46 0.63
N ALA A 29 -4.93 -7.19 0.89
CA ALA A 29 -3.89 -6.77 1.83
C ALA A 29 -2.86 -5.77 1.25
N LYS A 30 -2.74 -5.71 -0.09
CA LYS A 30 -1.68 -4.95 -0.81
C LYS A 30 -2.21 -3.95 -1.84
N THR A 31 -3.51 -3.92 -2.14
CA THR A 31 -4.18 -3.13 -3.19
C THR A 31 -3.74 -3.45 -4.63
N PHE A 32 -2.44 -3.56 -4.90
CA PHE A 32 -1.87 -3.76 -6.24
C PHE A 32 -1.24 -5.15 -6.38
N THR A 33 -1.40 -5.76 -7.55
CA THR A 33 -0.68 -6.96 -7.99
C THR A 33 0.04 -6.65 -9.29
N ILE A 34 1.37 -6.78 -9.29
CA ILE A 34 2.25 -6.44 -10.43
C ILE A 34 2.60 -7.70 -11.23
N SER A 35 2.73 -7.57 -12.55
CA SER A 35 3.03 -8.67 -13.49
C SER A 35 4.39 -9.33 -13.30
N GLU A 36 5.37 -8.58 -12.80
CA GLU A 36 6.74 -9.03 -12.53
C GLU A 36 7.26 -8.42 -11.23
N THR A 37 8.03 -9.20 -10.47
CA THR A 37 8.70 -8.76 -9.24
C THR A 37 10.15 -9.19 -9.28
N TYR A 38 11.02 -8.48 -8.57
CA TYR A 38 12.39 -8.91 -8.34
C TYR A 38 12.43 -10.15 -7.45
N ASP A 39 13.28 -11.10 -7.79
CA ASP A 39 13.54 -12.34 -7.06
C ASP A 39 14.97 -12.27 -6.53
N GLU A 40 15.13 -12.12 -5.21
CA GLU A 40 16.44 -11.85 -4.57
C GLU A 40 17.43 -13.02 -4.74
N ASP A 41 16.94 -14.26 -4.74
CA ASP A 41 17.78 -15.48 -4.89
C ASP A 41 18.41 -15.59 -6.28
N THR A 42 17.65 -15.22 -7.33
CA THR A 42 18.12 -15.27 -8.73
C THR A 42 18.70 -13.95 -9.23
N GLY A 43 18.43 -12.84 -8.53
CA GLY A 43 18.84 -11.49 -8.91
C GLY A 43 18.13 -10.95 -10.16
N MET A 44 16.98 -11.51 -10.54
CA MET A 44 16.27 -11.20 -11.79
C MET A 44 14.80 -10.81 -11.57
N MET A 45 14.22 -10.13 -12.56
CA MET A 45 12.77 -9.95 -12.63
C MET A 45 12.09 -11.27 -13.02
N LYS A 46 11.02 -11.62 -12.31
CA LYS A 46 10.31 -12.88 -12.46
C LYS A 46 8.81 -12.62 -12.58
N SER A 47 8.17 -13.25 -13.56
CA SER A 47 6.73 -13.08 -13.76
C SER A 47 5.95 -13.63 -12.56
N ASN A 48 5.04 -12.82 -12.03
CA ASN A 48 4.26 -13.08 -10.83
C ASN A 48 3.11 -14.08 -11.11
N PRO A 49 3.07 -15.25 -10.43
CA PRO A 49 1.99 -16.21 -10.60
C PRO A 49 0.62 -15.69 -10.14
N GLU A 50 0.57 -14.78 -9.14
CA GLU A 50 -0.69 -14.18 -8.67
C GLU A 50 -1.28 -13.28 -9.74
N TYR A 51 -0.48 -12.41 -10.37
CA TYR A 51 -0.92 -11.60 -11.51
C TYR A 51 -1.50 -12.46 -12.65
N ARG A 52 -0.76 -13.51 -13.08
CA ARG A 52 -1.22 -14.39 -14.16
C ARG A 52 -2.49 -15.15 -13.81
N PHE A 53 -2.66 -15.52 -12.55
CA PHE A 53 -3.88 -16.17 -12.08
C PHE A 53 -5.06 -15.19 -12.07
N ILE A 54 -4.88 -13.96 -11.57
CA ILE A 54 -5.96 -12.97 -11.51
C ILE A 54 -6.34 -12.49 -12.91
N ASP A 55 -5.40 -12.26 -13.84
CA ASP A 55 -5.77 -11.84 -15.21
C ASP A 55 -6.54 -12.93 -15.98
N ARG A 56 -6.21 -14.22 -15.76
CA ARG A 56 -6.93 -15.35 -16.35
C ARG A 56 -8.33 -15.51 -15.77
N ASN A 57 -8.45 -15.39 -14.44
CA ASN A 57 -9.69 -15.63 -13.70
C ASN A 57 -10.35 -14.31 -13.27
N PHE A 58 -10.23 -13.27 -14.11
CA PHE A 58 -10.60 -11.91 -13.74
C PHE A 58 -12.09 -11.77 -13.41
N GLU A 59 -12.97 -12.30 -14.27
CA GLU A 59 -14.42 -12.14 -14.11
C GLU A 59 -14.95 -12.77 -12.83
N ILE A 60 -14.48 -13.97 -12.47
CA ILE A 60 -14.89 -14.66 -11.23
C ILE A 60 -14.37 -13.93 -9.98
N ILE A 61 -13.13 -13.44 -9.99
CA ILE A 61 -12.56 -12.69 -8.85
C ILE A 61 -13.24 -11.33 -8.72
N ASN A 62 -13.47 -10.62 -9.82
CA ASN A 62 -14.20 -9.34 -9.83
C ASN A 62 -15.64 -9.54 -9.32
N THR A 63 -16.34 -10.56 -9.81
CA THR A 63 -17.70 -10.88 -9.36
C THR A 63 -17.73 -11.25 -7.88
N TYR A 64 -16.76 -12.00 -7.37
CA TYR A 64 -16.67 -12.31 -5.94
C TYR A 64 -16.44 -11.05 -5.08
N LEU A 65 -15.52 -10.18 -5.52
CA LEU A 65 -15.15 -8.95 -4.80
C LEU A 65 -16.29 -7.89 -4.81
N SER A 66 -17.08 -7.80 -5.88
CA SER A 66 -18.15 -6.81 -5.98
C SER A 66 -19.29 -7.03 -4.97
N TYR A 67 -19.57 -8.27 -4.55
CA TYR A 67 -20.49 -8.54 -3.43
C TYR A 67 -20.04 -7.92 -2.09
N ALA A 68 -18.76 -7.55 -1.97
CA ALA A 68 -18.18 -6.87 -0.80
C ALA A 68 -17.92 -5.37 -1.06
N GLY A 69 -18.40 -4.80 -2.17
CA GLY A 69 -18.17 -3.39 -2.54
C GLY A 69 -16.72 -3.09 -2.93
N TRP A 70 -16.08 -4.03 -3.63
CA TRP A 70 -14.75 -3.87 -4.22
C TRP A 70 -14.80 -4.09 -5.72
N ASN A 71 -14.29 -3.11 -6.47
CA ASN A 71 -14.10 -3.19 -7.91
C ASN A 71 -12.69 -3.71 -8.22
N LEU A 72 -12.57 -4.74 -9.06
CA LEU A 72 -11.28 -5.20 -9.59
C LEU A 72 -11.01 -4.51 -10.92
N LEU A 73 -9.86 -3.85 -11.04
CA LEU A 73 -9.43 -3.14 -12.24
C LEU A 73 -8.08 -3.67 -12.74
N LYS A 74 -7.77 -3.46 -14.03
CA LYS A 74 -6.47 -3.83 -14.59
C LYS A 74 -6.04 -2.96 -15.75
N ASP A 75 -4.74 -2.68 -15.79
CA ASP A 75 -4.04 -2.18 -16.97
C ASP A 75 -2.99 -3.22 -17.39
N ARG A 76 -3.26 -3.89 -18.53
CA ARG A 76 -2.37 -4.91 -19.09
C ARG A 76 -1.11 -4.34 -19.74
N ASN A 77 -1.12 -3.09 -20.18
CA ASN A 77 0.06 -2.42 -20.76
C ASN A 77 1.04 -2.02 -19.68
N LEU A 78 0.54 -1.64 -18.50
CA LEU A 78 1.33 -1.36 -17.31
C LEU A 78 1.67 -2.62 -16.51
N GLY A 79 0.94 -3.72 -16.71
CA GLY A 79 1.14 -4.95 -15.94
C GLY A 79 0.66 -4.82 -14.49
N VAL A 80 -0.44 -4.09 -14.27
CA VAL A 80 -0.99 -3.81 -12.93
C VAL A 80 -2.44 -4.28 -12.86
N ILE A 81 -2.77 -5.08 -11.86
CA ILE A 81 -4.14 -5.37 -11.43
C ILE A 81 -4.31 -4.74 -10.04
N TYR A 82 -5.44 -4.11 -9.78
CA TYR A 82 -5.68 -3.41 -8.53
C TYR A 82 -7.16 -3.44 -8.12
N ILE A 83 -7.42 -3.05 -6.88
CA ILE A 83 -8.78 -2.93 -6.35
C ILE A 83 -9.07 -1.50 -5.89
N GLU A 84 -10.32 -1.09 -6.05
CA GLU A 84 -10.88 0.14 -5.49
C GLU A 84 -12.12 -0.22 -4.66
N SER A 85 -12.30 0.40 -3.50
CA SER A 85 -13.54 0.23 -2.73
C SER A 85 -14.60 1.21 -3.21
N GLU A 86 -15.85 0.77 -3.23
CA GLU A 86 -17.02 1.63 -3.42
C GLU A 86 -17.29 2.53 -2.20
N TYR A 87 -16.56 2.32 -1.10
CA TYR A 87 -16.72 3.01 0.17
C TYR A 87 -15.48 3.79 0.60
N GLU A 88 -15.71 4.97 1.17
CA GLU A 88 -14.66 5.90 1.59
C GLU A 88 -13.88 5.47 2.85
N TYR A 89 -14.43 4.57 3.68
CA TYR A 89 -13.80 4.15 4.93
C TYR A 89 -12.67 3.12 4.75
N ASN A 90 -12.57 2.47 3.59
CA ASN A 90 -11.50 1.51 3.28
C ASN A 90 -10.26 2.22 2.67
N ARG A 91 -9.93 3.42 3.15
CA ARG A 91 -8.80 4.23 2.67
C ARG A 91 -7.68 4.33 3.71
N LEU A 92 -6.45 4.07 3.28
CA LEU A 92 -5.27 4.35 4.08
C LEU A 92 -5.01 5.87 4.11
N HIS A 93 -5.09 6.47 5.29
CA HIS A 93 -4.70 7.86 5.49
C HIS A 93 -3.17 7.96 5.54
N LEU A 94 -2.60 8.83 4.71
CA LEU A 94 -1.16 9.05 4.62
C LEU A 94 -0.79 10.38 5.27
N ASN A 95 0.31 10.41 6.02
CA ASN A 95 0.86 11.65 6.53
C ASN A 95 1.59 12.43 5.42
N SER A 96 1.79 13.73 5.61
CA SER A 96 2.36 14.62 4.58
C SER A 96 3.75 14.15 4.12
N ILE A 97 4.58 13.58 5.00
CA ILE A 97 5.89 13.04 4.62
C ILE A 97 5.80 11.81 3.71
N THR A 98 4.87 10.88 3.95
CA THR A 98 4.63 9.75 3.03
C THR A 98 4.08 10.23 1.69
N THR A 99 3.17 11.21 1.70
CA THR A 99 2.62 11.81 0.48
C THR A 99 3.71 12.53 -0.34
N LEU A 100 4.65 13.21 0.31
CA LEU A 100 5.84 13.81 -0.31
C LEU A 100 6.74 12.77 -0.98
N PHE A 101 6.95 11.61 -0.34
CA PHE A 101 7.70 10.49 -0.94
C PHE A 101 6.99 9.93 -2.17
N ILE A 102 5.68 9.71 -2.12
CA ILE A 102 4.88 9.26 -3.27
C ILE A 102 4.99 10.25 -4.42
N TYR A 103 4.84 11.55 -4.16
CA TYR A 103 5.01 12.60 -5.16
C TYR A 103 6.41 12.58 -5.79
N THR A 104 7.46 12.48 -4.99
CA THR A 104 8.84 12.38 -5.50
C THR A 104 9.08 11.11 -6.33
N LEU A 105 8.58 9.95 -5.88
CA LEU A 105 8.68 8.69 -6.64
C LEU A 105 7.91 8.75 -7.96
N ARG A 106 6.74 9.42 -7.97
CA ARG A 106 5.93 9.65 -9.17
C ARG A 106 6.72 10.47 -10.21
N LEU A 107 7.38 11.55 -9.79
CA LEU A 107 8.22 12.38 -10.67
C LEU A 107 9.42 11.62 -11.24
N LEU A 108 10.15 10.86 -10.39
CA LEU A 108 11.26 10.03 -10.83
C LEU A 108 10.82 8.96 -11.86
N TYR A 109 9.60 8.42 -11.68
CA TYR A 109 9.02 7.45 -12.61
C TYR A 109 8.66 8.05 -13.97
N ASP A 110 8.11 9.27 -14.00
CA ASP A 110 7.77 9.95 -15.27
C ASP A 110 9.02 10.36 -16.05
N GLU A 111 10.03 10.94 -15.39
CA GLU A 111 11.27 11.36 -16.06
C GLU A 111 12.02 10.23 -16.75
N GLU A 112 12.01 9.01 -16.19
CA GLU A 112 12.64 7.83 -16.82
C GLU A 112 11.76 7.21 -17.92
N ARG A 113 10.44 7.43 -17.89
CA ARG A 113 9.52 7.05 -18.97
C ARG A 113 9.61 7.98 -20.17
N GLU A 114 9.76 9.28 -19.96
CA GLU A 114 9.93 10.28 -21.04
C GLU A 114 11.17 10.00 -21.89
N LYS A 115 12.18 9.33 -21.33
CA LYS A 115 13.39 8.86 -22.04
C LYS A 115 13.13 7.67 -23.00
N LEU A 116 11.86 7.32 -23.24
CA LEU A 116 11.40 6.22 -24.11
C LEU A 116 12.01 4.86 -23.73
N THR A 117 12.26 4.64 -22.44
CA THR A 117 12.81 3.36 -21.96
C THR A 117 11.73 2.27 -22.02
N LEU A 118 12.08 1.09 -22.57
CA LEU A 118 11.17 -0.07 -22.65
C LEU A 118 10.92 -0.76 -21.29
N ARG A 119 11.40 -0.18 -20.18
CA ARG A 119 11.32 -0.78 -18.85
C ARG A 119 10.04 -0.30 -18.16
N SER A 120 9.20 -1.25 -17.74
CA SER A 120 8.02 -0.96 -16.93
C SER A 120 8.39 -0.47 -15.52
N THR A 121 9.45 -1.03 -14.94
CA THR A 121 9.97 -0.67 -13.60
C THR A 121 11.19 0.23 -13.68
N ILE A 122 11.22 1.25 -12.83
CA ILE A 122 12.29 2.25 -12.82
C ILE A 122 13.23 2.02 -11.62
N PRO A 123 14.51 1.64 -11.83
CA PRO A 123 15.46 1.47 -10.75
C PRO A 123 15.98 2.83 -10.25
N VAL A 124 15.97 3.02 -8.92
CA VAL A 124 16.51 4.21 -8.23
C VAL A 124 17.25 3.79 -6.97
N THR A 125 17.99 4.73 -6.37
CA THR A 125 18.59 4.58 -5.04
C THR A 125 17.86 5.41 -3.98
N THR A 126 18.05 5.09 -2.70
CA THR A 126 17.61 5.98 -1.60
C THR A 126 18.21 7.38 -1.74
N TYR A 127 19.46 7.51 -2.22
CA TYR A 127 20.07 8.80 -2.52
C TYR A 127 19.27 9.61 -3.54
N ASP A 128 18.84 8.99 -4.65
CA ASP A 128 18.08 9.68 -5.70
C ASP A 128 16.76 10.23 -5.15
N VAL A 129 16.04 9.42 -4.36
CA VAL A 129 14.78 9.82 -3.71
C VAL A 129 15.00 10.95 -2.70
N VAL A 130 16.01 10.85 -1.82
CA VAL A 130 16.29 11.87 -0.80
C VAL A 130 16.79 13.18 -1.42
N SER A 131 17.72 13.10 -2.39
CA SER A 131 18.20 14.27 -3.13
C SER A 131 17.05 15.00 -3.83
N ARG A 132 16.11 14.23 -4.41
CA ARG A 132 14.94 14.78 -5.10
C ARG A 132 13.94 15.41 -4.13
N LEU A 133 13.64 14.76 -3.00
CA LEU A 133 12.82 15.28 -1.91
C LEU A 133 13.33 16.65 -1.41
N MET A 134 14.64 16.75 -1.17
CA MET A 134 15.30 17.99 -0.73
C MET A 134 15.26 19.11 -1.79
N THR A 135 15.27 18.75 -3.08
CA THR A 135 15.31 19.72 -4.19
C THR A 135 13.95 20.34 -4.50
N PHE A 136 12.88 19.55 -4.53
CA PHE A 136 11.58 20.01 -5.05
C PHE A 136 10.56 20.41 -3.98
N ASN A 137 10.67 19.85 -2.77
CA ASN A 137 9.58 19.97 -1.79
C ASN A 137 9.86 21.00 -0.69
N THR A 138 10.82 21.91 -0.87
CA THR A 138 11.23 22.92 0.13
C THR A 138 11.55 22.37 1.53
N LEU A 139 11.87 21.06 1.63
CA LEU A 139 12.15 20.38 2.89
C LEU A 139 13.37 21.01 3.57
N LYS A 140 13.14 21.67 4.70
CA LYS A 140 14.20 22.35 5.48
C LYS A 140 15.21 21.38 6.10
N ARG A 141 14.88 20.09 6.18
CA ARG A 141 15.73 19.02 6.73
C ARG A 141 15.53 17.71 5.98
N LYS A 142 16.57 16.88 5.92
CA LYS A 142 16.48 15.46 5.48
C LYS A 142 15.38 14.77 6.32
N PRO A 143 14.52 13.93 5.71
CA PRO A 143 13.71 12.96 6.44
C PRO A 143 14.57 12.16 7.44
N SER A 144 14.00 11.78 8.57
CA SER A 144 14.71 10.91 9.51
C SER A 144 14.84 9.50 8.94
N ASP A 145 15.79 8.73 9.47
CA ASP A 145 15.99 7.34 9.07
C ASP A 145 14.76 6.46 9.42
N LYS A 146 13.98 6.86 10.45
CA LYS A 146 12.67 6.28 10.73
C LYS A 146 11.66 6.59 9.63
N ASP A 147 11.54 7.85 9.21
CA ASP A 147 10.63 8.26 8.12
C ASP A 147 10.96 7.51 6.82
N LEU A 148 12.25 7.39 6.49
CA LEU A 148 12.75 6.62 5.35
C LEU A 148 12.33 5.14 5.45
N SER A 149 12.67 4.49 6.56
CA SER A 149 12.43 3.05 6.74
C SER A 149 10.95 2.72 6.76
N ASP A 150 10.14 3.47 7.51
CA ASP A 150 8.70 3.21 7.65
C ASP A 150 7.95 3.54 6.35
N THR A 151 8.29 4.64 5.68
CA THR A 151 7.68 5.00 4.38
C THR A 151 8.02 3.97 3.30
N PHE A 152 9.29 3.59 3.13
CA PHE A 152 9.66 2.61 2.11
C PHE A 152 9.08 1.21 2.39
N LYS A 153 9.02 0.77 3.66
CA LYS A 153 8.32 -0.47 4.03
C LYS A 153 6.83 -0.41 3.69
N LEU A 154 6.17 0.72 3.96
CA LEU A 154 4.76 0.92 3.63
C LEU A 154 4.52 0.85 2.12
N LEU A 155 5.26 1.63 1.33
CA LEU A 155 5.13 1.64 -0.13
C LEU A 155 5.52 0.28 -0.75
N SER A 156 6.46 -0.45 -0.16
CA SER A 156 6.81 -1.80 -0.58
C SER A 156 5.70 -2.81 -0.28
N ARG A 157 5.01 -2.70 0.86
CA ARG A 157 3.85 -3.55 1.20
C ARG A 157 2.73 -3.42 0.16
N PHE A 158 2.48 -2.22 -0.34
CA PHE A 158 1.46 -1.96 -1.37
C PHE A 158 1.96 -2.21 -2.81
N ASN A 159 3.12 -2.84 -3.01
CA ASN A 159 3.74 -3.02 -4.33
C ASN A 159 3.81 -1.72 -5.16
N ILE A 160 4.12 -0.59 -4.52
CA ILE A 160 4.42 0.69 -5.18
C ILE A 160 5.92 0.76 -5.50
N ILE A 161 6.74 0.19 -4.62
CA ILE A 161 8.18 -0.04 -4.81
C ILE A 161 8.56 -1.47 -4.42
N GLN A 162 9.78 -1.89 -4.73
CA GLN A 162 10.41 -3.09 -4.14
C GLN A 162 11.89 -2.83 -3.86
N LYS A 163 12.42 -3.34 -2.74
CA LYS A 163 13.86 -3.33 -2.48
C LYS A 163 14.57 -4.33 -3.40
N LEU A 164 15.79 -3.99 -3.82
CA LEU A 164 16.70 -4.89 -4.51
C LEU A 164 17.88 -5.28 -3.62
N SER A 165 18.45 -4.32 -2.87
CA SER A 165 19.62 -4.55 -2.02
C SER A 165 19.84 -3.40 -1.03
N GLY A 166 20.50 -3.68 0.11
CA GLY A 166 20.92 -2.68 1.11
C GLY A 166 19.90 -2.46 2.23
N ASP A 167 20.15 -1.50 3.12
CA ASP A 167 19.17 -1.03 4.10
C ASP A 167 18.50 0.27 3.63
N TRP A 168 17.20 0.40 3.88
CA TRP A 168 16.38 1.53 3.47
C TRP A 168 16.94 2.92 3.83
N THR A 169 17.72 3.03 4.91
CA THR A 169 18.30 4.30 5.37
C THR A 169 19.57 4.69 4.63
N GLU A 170 20.27 3.72 4.04
CA GLU A 170 21.57 3.92 3.41
C GLU A 170 21.44 4.50 2.00
N PRO A 171 22.28 5.49 1.60
CA PRO A 171 22.16 6.17 0.31
C PRO A 171 22.26 5.24 -0.91
N ASP A 172 23.05 4.16 -0.82
CA ASP A 172 23.31 3.21 -1.90
C ASP A 172 22.28 2.07 -2.00
N CYS A 173 21.30 2.03 -1.10
CA CYS A 173 20.19 1.08 -1.15
C CYS A 173 19.45 1.21 -2.47
N LYS A 174 19.23 0.08 -3.14
CA LYS A 174 18.64 0.00 -4.46
C LYS A 174 17.21 -0.48 -4.36
N LEU A 175 16.33 0.16 -5.11
CA LEU A 175 14.92 -0.17 -5.20
C LEU A 175 14.42 0.02 -6.63
N ILE A 176 13.27 -0.57 -6.94
CA ILE A 176 12.50 -0.30 -8.16
C ILE A 176 11.20 0.38 -7.80
N ILE A 177 10.78 1.32 -8.65
CA ILE A 177 9.43 1.91 -8.66
C ILE A 177 8.58 1.13 -9.65
N PHE A 178 7.41 0.67 -9.21
CA PHE A 178 6.46 -0.06 -10.04
C PHE A 178 5.48 0.88 -10.76
N PRO A 179 4.91 0.46 -11.92
CA PRO A 179 3.86 1.21 -12.62
C PRO A 179 2.62 1.53 -11.79
N SER A 180 2.36 0.82 -10.68
CA SER A 180 1.26 1.10 -9.75
C SER A 180 1.27 2.53 -9.18
N ILE A 181 2.43 3.20 -9.16
CA ILE A 181 2.52 4.64 -8.79
C ILE A 181 1.61 5.53 -9.66
N LEU A 182 1.32 5.14 -10.91
CA LEU A 182 0.39 5.82 -11.81
C LEU A 182 -1.06 5.81 -11.31
N MET A 183 -1.46 4.76 -10.58
CA MET A 183 -2.80 4.60 -10.02
C MET A 183 -2.92 5.31 -8.66
N VAL A 184 -1.82 5.32 -7.88
CA VAL A 184 -1.74 6.03 -6.59
C VAL A 184 -1.79 7.55 -6.80
N LEU A 185 -1.11 8.05 -7.85
CA LEU A 185 -1.12 9.46 -8.18
C LEU A 185 -1.30 9.68 -9.70
N PRO A 186 -2.57 9.69 -10.18
CA PRO A 186 -2.88 9.95 -11.57
C PRO A 186 -2.52 11.37 -12.03
N ASN A 187 -2.33 11.55 -13.34
CA ASN A 187 -1.79 12.77 -13.93
C ASN A 187 -2.63 14.04 -13.65
N ASP A 188 -3.96 13.90 -13.53
CA ASP A 188 -4.88 15.00 -13.19
C ASP A 188 -4.74 15.48 -11.73
N SER A 189 -4.09 14.67 -10.89
CA SER A 189 -4.04 14.82 -9.44
C SER A 189 -2.67 15.26 -8.93
N ILE A 190 -1.59 15.03 -9.71
CA ILE A 190 -0.23 15.51 -9.45
C ILE A 190 -0.22 17.01 -9.07
N GLY A 191 -0.86 17.85 -9.89
CA GLY A 191 -0.88 19.31 -9.65
C GLY A 191 -1.62 19.71 -8.38
N ARG A 192 -2.74 19.05 -8.07
CA ARG A 192 -3.55 19.33 -6.86
C ARG A 192 -2.81 18.94 -5.59
N ILE A 193 -2.18 17.76 -5.56
CA ILE A 193 -1.39 17.32 -4.40
C ILE A 193 -0.18 18.22 -4.20
N PHE A 194 0.51 18.65 -5.27
CA PHE A 194 1.65 19.55 -5.14
C PHE A 194 1.29 20.91 -4.51
N SER A 195 0.12 21.48 -4.84
CA SER A 195 -0.39 22.68 -4.18
C SER A 195 -0.69 22.44 -2.69
N SER A 196 -1.44 21.38 -2.37
CA SER A 196 -1.77 21.04 -0.97
C SER A 196 -0.53 20.82 -0.11
N LEU A 197 0.49 20.15 -0.64
CA LEU A 197 1.76 19.90 0.07
C LEU A 197 2.55 21.18 0.35
N GLN A 198 2.46 22.19 -0.52
CA GLN A 198 3.07 23.51 -0.26
C GLN A 198 2.30 24.29 0.82
N GLU A 199 0.97 24.21 0.82
CA GLU A 199 0.13 24.87 1.83
C GLU A 199 0.35 24.25 3.22
N ASP A 200 0.31 22.91 3.33
CA ASP A 200 0.62 22.17 4.56
C ASP A 200 2.00 22.56 5.11
N LEU A 201 3.05 22.46 4.27
CA LEU A 201 4.43 22.73 4.68
C LEU A 201 4.69 24.20 4.97
N ALA A 202 3.90 25.13 4.42
CA ALA A 202 3.93 26.54 4.78
C ALA A 202 3.21 26.82 6.10
N SER A 203 2.17 26.05 6.45
CA SER A 203 1.43 26.18 7.71
C SER A 203 2.28 25.79 8.93
N ASP A 204 3.11 24.75 8.77
CA ASP A 204 4.15 24.32 9.73
C ASP A 204 5.23 25.41 10.02
N LEU A 205 5.19 26.55 9.32
CA LEU A 205 6.16 27.64 9.46
C LEU A 205 5.67 28.83 10.30
N GLN A 206 4.43 28.80 10.82
CA GLN A 206 4.07 29.74 11.87
C GLN A 206 4.74 29.30 13.17
N PRO A 207 5.68 30.09 13.75
CA PRO A 207 6.24 29.74 15.04
C PRO A 207 5.12 29.85 16.08
N ASN A 208 4.82 28.74 16.76
CA ASN A 208 4.07 28.79 18.00
C ASN A 208 4.83 29.72 18.96
N GLY A 209 4.28 30.92 19.20
CA GLY A 209 4.76 31.80 20.23
C GLY A 209 4.55 31.13 21.59
N ASP A 210 5.57 31.14 22.43
CA ASP A 210 5.48 30.60 23.79
C ASP A 210 4.37 31.29 24.59
N GLU A 211 3.34 30.53 24.98
CA GLU A 211 2.69 30.74 26.28
C GLU A 211 2.66 29.43 27.06
N ARG A 212 3.62 29.31 27.98
CA ARG A 212 3.50 28.39 29.11
C ARG A 212 2.46 28.94 30.07
N ASN A 213 1.50 28.11 30.49
CA ASN A 213 0.78 28.30 31.74
C ASN A 213 0.49 26.91 32.36
N GLU A 214 1.33 26.52 33.32
CA GLU A 214 0.96 25.54 34.35
C GLU A 214 0.25 26.30 35.47
N ILE A 215 -0.99 25.95 35.81
CA ILE A 215 -1.49 25.40 37.09
C ILE A 215 -3.02 25.26 36.96
N ASP A 216 -3.57 24.05 36.91
CA ASP A 216 -4.02 23.22 38.05
C ASP A 216 -5.39 23.65 38.60
N GLU A 217 -6.41 22.85 38.30
CA GLU A 217 -7.64 22.78 39.11
C GLU A 217 -8.08 21.31 39.25
N THR A 218 -8.17 20.87 40.49
CA THR A 218 -8.32 19.47 40.91
C THR A 218 -9.79 19.09 41.04
N TYR A 219 -10.23 17.95 40.48
CA TYR A 219 -11.54 17.37 40.79
C TYR A 219 -11.55 15.83 40.92
N GLU A 220 -11.88 15.39 42.14
CA GLU A 220 -12.16 14.04 42.63
C GLU A 220 -13.49 14.16 43.43
N ILE A 221 -14.38 13.16 43.62
CA ILE A 221 -14.38 11.71 43.40
C ILE A 221 -15.81 11.27 43.03
N GLY A 222 -16.00 10.19 42.25
CA GLY A 222 -17.23 9.36 42.29
C GLY A 222 -18.02 9.28 40.97
N GLU A 223 -18.66 8.16 40.62
CA GLU A 223 -18.93 6.92 41.37
C GLU A 223 -18.66 5.64 40.57
N THR A 224 -18.55 4.53 41.28
CA THR A 224 -18.41 3.15 40.80
C THR A 224 -19.73 2.55 40.32
N TYR A 225 -19.66 1.64 39.34
CA TYR A 225 -20.64 0.54 39.22
C TYR A 225 -19.89 -0.79 39.16
N GLU A 226 -20.24 -1.68 40.08
CA GLU A 226 -19.74 -3.06 40.13
C GLU A 226 -20.43 -3.95 39.09
N ASN A 227 -19.84 -5.12 38.89
CA ASN A 227 -20.19 -6.14 37.90
C ASN A 227 -21.65 -6.61 37.97
N ASP A 228 -22.17 -7.04 36.81
CA ASP A 228 -23.07 -8.20 36.73
C ASP A 228 -22.35 -9.30 35.94
N ASP A 229 -22.26 -10.49 36.53
CA ASP A 229 -21.65 -11.68 35.93
C ASP A 229 -22.54 -12.25 34.80
N VAL A 230 -21.95 -12.62 33.66
CA VAL A 230 -22.53 -13.63 32.74
C VAL A 230 -21.42 -14.53 32.18
N ASP A 231 -21.26 -15.67 32.86
CA ASP A 231 -20.88 -17.01 32.40
C ASP A 231 -19.77 -17.22 31.35
N ASP A 232 -18.81 -18.07 31.76
CA ASP A 232 -17.77 -18.69 30.94
C ASP A 232 -18.29 -19.32 29.63
N ILE A 233 -17.57 -19.07 28.52
CA ILE A 233 -17.56 -19.95 27.36
C ILE A 233 -16.12 -20.40 27.09
N ASP A 234 -15.90 -21.70 27.27
CA ASP A 234 -14.62 -22.41 27.17
C ASP A 234 -13.94 -22.23 25.79
N PRO A 235 -12.66 -21.79 25.71
CA PRO A 235 -11.98 -21.54 24.45
C PRO A 235 -11.40 -22.78 23.73
N ASP A 236 -11.65 -24.03 24.18
CA ASP A 236 -10.93 -25.22 23.67
C ASP A 236 -11.77 -26.21 22.82
N VAL A 237 -12.23 -25.78 21.63
CA VAL A 237 -12.85 -26.68 20.61
C VAL A 237 -12.28 -26.46 19.20
N ILE A 238 -10.96 -26.68 19.02
CA ILE A 238 -10.39 -27.02 17.70
C ILE A 238 -9.37 -28.16 17.83
N ARG A 239 -9.83 -29.37 18.17
CA ARG A 239 -9.16 -30.63 17.82
C ARG A 239 -10.16 -31.70 17.42
N GLY A 240 -10.02 -32.19 16.20
CA GLY A 240 -10.76 -33.33 15.66
C GLY A 240 -9.85 -34.09 14.70
N GLU A 241 -8.91 -34.86 15.26
CA GLU A 241 -8.14 -35.84 14.50
C GLU A 241 -8.90 -37.17 14.42
N GLU A 242 -8.94 -37.72 13.21
CA GLU A 242 -8.76 -39.13 12.86
C GLU A 242 -9.54 -40.31 13.52
N ASN A 243 -9.93 -41.22 12.61
CA ASN A 243 -10.01 -42.69 12.75
C ASN A 243 -11.11 -43.34 13.62
N GLN A 244 -12.17 -43.80 12.95
CA GLN A 244 -12.58 -45.22 12.96
C GLN A 244 -13.26 -45.62 11.64
#